data_AF-A0ABD5Q8G7-F1
#
_entry.id   AF-A0ABD5Q8G7-F1
#
_cell.length_a   1.000
_cell.length_b   1.000
_cell.length_c   1.000
_cell.angle_alpha   90.00
_cell.angle_beta   90.00
_cell.angle_gamma   90.00
#
_symmetry.space_group_name_H-M   'P 1'
#
loop_
_entity.id
_entity.type
_entity.pdbx_description
1 polymer ?
#
loop_
_entity_poly.entity_id
_entity_poly.type
_entity_poly.pdbx_seq_one_letter_code
_entity_poly.pdbx_strand_id
1 'polypeptide(L)'
;MKDPKSRTIFAGVDGRTDTELPEWYRERRGGVESVTFAEAIRDLPQAVETTVAYQNPFTDEWVETERFNALVEPSRAREQATAGEAEMDSLFHIPTDSYSIINPVDVYGPLEEILREETIDGTPLGDVMFGEIRRYRGGGEVHMDIMFDGLEVRLPGRSDPITMGVTSGYDFFGEHAVYVEGFAQDGYCSNTMRSLTDKEVIKHVGGVRNFRIWWEEILAQVELVADDLFEFIRDAQEIDLDFSELPFTVTEFYSLLGFPDYLAERAAGDAEANAASSFEIDVWTLHSGDTYALTHFFQGKEGASLDQYVGIVNDILFNPEGTIERVSDDLQERVDQFEEREDALRGWF
;
A
#
# COMPACT_ATOMS: atom_id res chain seq x y z
N MET A 1 2.02 10.34 -4.23
CA MET A 1 2.19 9.12 -5.06
C MET A 1 1.95 9.47 -6.53
N LYS A 2 2.41 8.68 -7.52
CA LYS A 2 1.92 8.86 -8.90
C LYS A 2 0.40 8.73 -8.95
N ASP A 3 -0.28 9.62 -9.66
CA ASP A 3 -1.73 9.56 -9.76
C ASP A 3 -2.18 8.31 -10.52
N PRO A 4 -3.20 7.59 -10.02
CA PRO A 4 -3.78 6.47 -10.72
C PRO A 4 -4.48 6.94 -12.00
N LYS A 5 -4.53 6.07 -13.01
CA LYS A 5 -5.28 6.32 -14.25
C LYS A 5 -6.78 6.41 -13.97
N SER A 6 -7.27 5.60 -13.04
CA SER A 6 -8.64 5.69 -12.53
C SER A 6 -8.71 5.24 -11.07
N ARG A 7 -9.73 5.75 -10.37
CA ARG A 7 -10.08 5.37 -9.00
C ARG A 7 -11.56 5.00 -8.96
N THR A 8 -11.88 3.88 -8.34
CA THR A 8 -13.25 3.42 -8.09
C THR A 8 -13.45 3.30 -6.58
N ILE A 9 -14.43 4.01 -6.03
CA ILE A 9 -14.81 3.89 -4.62
C ILE A 9 -15.90 2.82 -4.50
N PHE A 10 -15.82 1.98 -3.48
CA PHE A 10 -16.83 0.97 -3.20
C PHE A 10 -17.29 1.00 -1.74
N ALA A 11 -18.53 0.55 -1.53
CA ALA A 11 -19.16 0.37 -0.23
C ALA A 11 -20.12 -0.81 -0.30
N GLY A 12 -20.05 -1.71 0.68
CA GLY A 12 -20.83 -2.93 0.73
C GLY A 12 -20.43 -3.99 -0.32
N VAL A 13 -20.83 -5.24 -0.08
CA VAL A 13 -20.40 -6.38 -0.90
C VAL A 13 -21.13 -6.50 -2.25
N ASP A 14 -22.47 -6.54 -2.25
CA ASP A 14 -23.26 -6.90 -3.45
C ASP A 14 -24.64 -6.22 -3.55
N GLY A 15 -24.86 -5.12 -2.82
CA GLY A 15 -26.06 -4.29 -2.89
C GLY A 15 -27.30 -4.90 -2.24
N ARG A 16 -27.15 -6.02 -1.51
CA ARG A 16 -28.21 -6.56 -0.64
C ARG A 16 -28.47 -5.66 0.57
N THR A 17 -27.47 -4.91 0.97
CA THR A 17 -27.48 -3.95 2.07
C THR A 17 -27.15 -2.56 1.55
N ASP A 18 -27.77 -1.56 2.17
CA ASP A 18 -27.58 -0.15 1.84
C ASP A 18 -26.39 0.38 2.65
N THR A 19 -25.21 -0.15 2.35
CA THR A 19 -23.97 0.22 3.04
C THR A 19 -23.54 1.61 2.59
N GLU A 20 -23.48 2.54 3.54
CA GLU A 20 -22.99 3.88 3.30
C GLU A 20 -21.50 3.99 3.66
N LEU A 21 -20.77 4.85 2.93
CA LEU A 21 -19.42 5.24 3.32
C LEU A 21 -19.44 5.99 4.66
N PRO A 22 -18.47 5.75 5.57
CA PRO A 22 -18.30 6.59 6.75
C PRO A 22 -18.14 8.06 6.38
N GLU A 23 -18.66 8.96 7.23
CA GLU A 23 -18.70 10.40 6.96
C GLU A 23 -17.29 10.97 6.69
N TRP A 24 -16.33 10.66 7.55
CA TRP A 24 -14.94 11.06 7.41
C TRP A 24 -14.33 10.64 6.06
N TYR A 25 -14.66 9.44 5.58
CA TYR A 25 -14.15 8.91 4.33
C TYR A 25 -14.80 9.63 3.14
N ARG A 26 -16.12 9.81 3.19
CA ARG A 26 -16.91 10.47 2.14
C ARG A 26 -16.47 11.92 1.92
N GLU A 27 -16.27 12.67 3.00
CA GLU A 27 -15.83 14.08 2.94
C GLU A 27 -14.48 14.22 2.23
N ARG A 28 -13.54 13.34 2.54
CA ARG A 28 -12.19 13.34 1.96
C ARG A 28 -12.13 12.91 0.51
N ARG A 29 -13.05 12.04 0.10
CA ARG A 29 -13.18 11.61 -1.30
C ARG A 29 -14.07 12.54 -2.12
N GLY A 30 -14.53 13.66 -1.57
CA GLY A 30 -15.29 14.67 -2.30
C GLY A 30 -16.71 14.25 -2.67
N GLY A 31 -17.32 13.35 -1.91
CA GLY A 31 -18.70 12.91 -2.13
C GLY A 31 -18.91 12.07 -3.40
N VAL A 32 -17.87 11.35 -3.85
CA VAL A 32 -17.95 10.44 -4.99
C VAL A 32 -18.92 9.30 -4.70
N GLU A 33 -19.77 8.94 -5.68
CA GLU A 33 -20.66 7.80 -5.59
C GLU A 33 -19.86 6.49 -5.49
N SER A 34 -20.29 5.59 -4.60
CA SER A 34 -19.73 4.26 -4.45
C SER A 34 -20.49 3.24 -5.29
N VAL A 35 -19.78 2.22 -5.76
CA VAL A 35 -20.37 0.98 -6.30
C VAL A 35 -20.27 -0.14 -5.27
N THR A 36 -20.86 -1.30 -5.52
CA THR A 36 -20.62 -2.48 -4.68
C THR A 36 -19.23 -3.06 -4.95
N PHE A 37 -18.63 -3.73 -3.95
CA PHE A 37 -17.35 -4.42 -4.12
C PHE A 37 -17.41 -5.44 -5.28
N ALA A 38 -18.46 -6.25 -5.34
CA ALA A 38 -18.64 -7.24 -6.40
C ALA A 38 -18.72 -6.62 -7.80
N GLU A 39 -19.35 -5.45 -7.95
CA GLU A 39 -19.33 -4.70 -9.22
C GLU A 39 -17.92 -4.16 -9.53
N ALA A 40 -17.24 -3.60 -8.54
CA ALA A 40 -15.90 -3.05 -8.70
C ALA A 40 -14.89 -4.12 -9.14
N ILE A 41 -14.98 -5.34 -8.59
CA ILE A 41 -14.15 -6.50 -8.98
C ILE A 41 -14.48 -7.00 -10.39
N ARG A 42 -15.77 -7.07 -10.76
CA ARG A 42 -16.17 -7.51 -12.11
C ARG A 42 -15.72 -6.55 -13.21
N ASP A 43 -15.56 -5.27 -12.89
CA ASP A 43 -15.05 -4.24 -13.79
C ASP A 43 -13.50 -4.23 -13.89
N LEU A 44 -12.80 -5.05 -13.09
CA LEU A 44 -11.36 -5.19 -13.24
C LEU A 44 -10.99 -5.92 -14.53
N PRO A 45 -9.88 -5.53 -15.18
CA PRO A 45 -9.37 -6.23 -16.36
C PRO A 45 -9.19 -7.73 -16.14
N GLN A 46 -9.59 -8.50 -17.16
CA GLN A 46 -9.35 -9.93 -17.21
C GLN A 46 -8.40 -10.24 -18.35
N ALA A 47 -7.40 -11.09 -18.09
CA ALA A 47 -6.51 -11.57 -19.13
C ALA A 47 -6.91 -12.98 -19.55
N VAL A 48 -6.76 -13.22 -20.84
CA VAL A 48 -6.74 -14.56 -21.43
C VAL A 48 -5.42 -14.76 -22.16
N GLU A 49 -4.94 -16.00 -22.13
CA GLU A 49 -3.74 -16.39 -22.86
C GLU A 49 -4.06 -16.38 -24.36
N THR A 50 -3.20 -15.74 -25.15
CA THR A 50 -3.26 -15.85 -26.60
C THR A 50 -1.89 -16.23 -27.16
N THR A 51 -1.90 -17.14 -28.12
CA THR A 51 -0.70 -17.52 -28.87
C THR A 51 -0.32 -16.37 -29.79
N VAL A 52 0.73 -15.63 -29.45
CA VAL A 52 1.25 -14.59 -30.36
C VAL A 52 2.31 -15.20 -31.25
N ALA A 53 2.00 -15.25 -32.53
CA ALA A 53 3.00 -15.46 -33.55
C ALA A 53 3.80 -14.15 -33.74
N TYR A 54 5.12 -14.26 -33.81
CA TYR A 54 6.02 -13.16 -34.16
C TYR A 54 6.31 -13.21 -35.66
N GLN A 55 6.09 -12.11 -36.39
CA GLN A 55 6.49 -12.03 -37.79
C GLN A 55 8.01 -11.76 -37.86
N ASN A 56 8.77 -12.75 -38.34
CA ASN A 56 10.22 -12.66 -38.43
C ASN A 56 10.63 -11.63 -39.51
N PRO A 57 11.35 -10.55 -39.18
CA PRO A 57 11.66 -9.46 -40.10
C PRO A 57 12.67 -9.84 -41.18
N PHE A 58 13.29 -11.02 -41.08
CA PHE A 58 14.25 -11.53 -42.06
C PHE A 58 13.66 -12.60 -42.97
N THR A 59 12.58 -13.27 -42.57
CA THR A 59 11.95 -14.35 -43.34
C THR A 59 10.52 -14.02 -43.77
N ASP A 60 9.91 -12.97 -43.20
CA ASP A 60 8.53 -12.55 -43.43
C ASP A 60 7.48 -13.64 -43.10
N GLU A 61 7.90 -14.63 -42.30
CA GLU A 61 7.08 -15.75 -41.84
C GLU A 61 6.64 -15.51 -40.39
N TRP A 62 5.40 -15.92 -40.10
CA TRP A 62 4.87 -15.95 -38.75
C TRP A 62 5.46 -17.15 -38.00
N VAL A 63 6.32 -16.88 -37.02
CA VAL A 63 6.93 -17.87 -36.14
C VAL A 63 6.13 -17.90 -34.84
N GLU A 64 5.50 -19.03 -34.54
CA GLU A 64 4.91 -19.30 -33.24
C GLU A 64 6.04 -19.33 -32.19
N THR A 65 5.97 -18.46 -31.18
CA THR A 65 7.05 -18.36 -30.19
C THR A 65 6.66 -19.08 -28.91
N GLU A 66 7.40 -20.13 -28.55
CA GLU A 66 7.27 -20.83 -27.25
C GLU A 66 7.72 -19.96 -26.05
N ARG A 67 8.34 -18.80 -26.30
CA ARG A 67 9.00 -17.96 -25.27
C ARG A 67 8.19 -16.74 -24.82
N PHE A 68 7.08 -16.44 -25.47
CA PHE A 68 6.29 -15.26 -25.20
C PHE A 68 4.81 -15.64 -25.18
N ASN A 69 4.22 -15.67 -23.99
CA ASN A 69 2.78 -15.59 -23.86
C ASN A 69 2.40 -14.13 -23.99
N ALA A 70 1.43 -13.82 -24.86
CA ALA A 70 0.77 -12.53 -24.76
C ALA A 70 -0.54 -12.71 -24.04
N LEU A 71 -0.76 -11.79 -23.12
CA LEU A 71 -2.04 -11.60 -22.50
C LEU A 71 -2.79 -10.55 -23.28
N VAL A 72 -4.05 -10.84 -23.57
CA VAL A 72 -4.95 -9.84 -24.13
C VAL A 72 -6.03 -9.57 -23.10
N GLU A 73 -6.27 -8.29 -22.85
CA GLU A 73 -7.50 -7.84 -22.21
C GLU A 73 -8.58 -7.74 -23.32
N PRO A 74 -9.57 -8.66 -23.35
CA PRO A 74 -10.49 -8.78 -24.49
C PRO A 74 -11.34 -7.53 -24.74
N SER A 75 -11.70 -6.82 -23.68
CA SER A 75 -12.55 -5.62 -23.74
C SER A 75 -11.83 -4.48 -24.46
N ARG A 76 -10.55 -4.28 -24.15
CA ARG A 76 -9.66 -3.28 -24.73
C ARG A 76 -9.24 -3.64 -26.13
N ALA A 77 -9.01 -4.92 -26.45
CA ALA A 77 -8.79 -5.35 -27.83
C ALA A 77 -10.00 -5.01 -28.71
N ARG A 78 -11.22 -5.18 -28.17
CA ARG A 78 -12.46 -4.78 -28.86
C ARG A 78 -12.60 -3.27 -28.99
N GLU A 79 -12.29 -2.51 -27.95
CA GLU A 79 -12.30 -1.04 -28.00
C GLU A 79 -11.26 -0.50 -28.99
N GLN A 80 -10.04 -1.02 -28.99
CA GLN A 80 -8.98 -0.67 -29.93
C GLN A 80 -9.42 -0.93 -31.38
N ALA A 81 -10.06 -2.07 -31.64
CA ALA A 81 -10.61 -2.41 -32.94
C ALA A 81 -11.77 -1.51 -33.39
N THR A 82 -12.51 -0.92 -32.45
CA THR A 82 -13.71 -0.10 -32.72
C THR A 82 -13.40 1.40 -32.79
N ALA A 83 -12.47 1.89 -31.97
CA ALA A 83 -12.13 3.30 -31.83
C ALA A 83 -10.98 3.75 -32.74
N GLY A 84 -10.14 2.83 -33.25
CA GLY A 84 -9.00 3.16 -34.09
C GLY A 84 -7.91 4.00 -33.39
N GLU A 85 -8.04 4.22 -32.08
CA GLU A 85 -7.07 4.96 -31.26
C GLU A 85 -5.90 4.06 -30.87
N ALA A 86 -4.70 4.45 -31.30
CA ALA A 86 -3.44 3.74 -31.10
C ALA A 86 -2.88 3.83 -29.65
N GLU A 87 -3.54 4.56 -28.74
CA GLU A 87 -3.04 4.77 -27.37
C GLU A 87 -3.40 3.65 -26.38
N MET A 88 -4.30 2.72 -26.75
CA MET A 88 -4.66 1.60 -25.90
C MET A 88 -3.95 0.32 -26.35
N ASP A 89 -2.77 0.08 -25.81
CA ASP A 89 -2.12 -1.23 -25.94
C ASP A 89 -2.96 -2.27 -25.16
N SER A 90 -3.59 -3.19 -25.87
CA SER A 90 -4.39 -4.28 -25.32
C SER A 90 -3.55 -5.54 -25.06
N LEU A 91 -2.29 -5.52 -25.48
CA LEU A 91 -1.40 -6.67 -25.46
C LEU A 91 -0.35 -6.48 -24.36
N PHE A 92 -0.23 -7.48 -23.50
CA PHE A 92 0.83 -7.51 -22.49
C PHE A 92 1.80 -8.64 -22.84
N HIS A 93 3.08 -8.31 -22.97
CA HIS A 93 4.13 -9.28 -23.31
C HIS A 93 4.76 -9.84 -22.05
N ILE A 94 4.65 -11.17 -21.86
CA ILE A 94 5.26 -11.85 -20.72
C ILE A 94 6.33 -12.84 -21.23
N PRO A 95 7.61 -12.66 -20.85
CA PRO A 95 8.71 -13.44 -21.38
C PRO A 95 8.88 -14.78 -20.64
N THR A 96 7.81 -15.57 -20.47
CA THR A 96 7.91 -16.93 -19.93
C THR A 96 6.69 -17.80 -20.28
N ASP A 97 6.95 -19.09 -20.46
CA ASP A 97 6.04 -20.22 -20.65
C ASP A 97 5.47 -20.80 -19.33
N SER A 98 6.06 -20.43 -18.19
CA SER A 98 5.65 -20.90 -16.86
C SER A 98 4.55 -20.03 -16.21
N TYR A 99 4.14 -18.98 -16.90
CA TYR A 99 3.16 -18.01 -16.42
C TYR A 99 1.75 -18.61 -16.38
N SER A 100 1.14 -18.59 -15.20
CA SER A 100 -0.28 -18.90 -14.99
C SER A 100 -1.04 -17.59 -14.78
N ILE A 101 -2.01 -17.33 -15.65
CA ILE A 101 -2.94 -16.21 -15.46
C ILE A 101 -3.80 -16.53 -14.24
N ILE A 102 -3.82 -15.60 -13.29
CA ILE A 102 -4.73 -15.61 -12.15
C ILE A 102 -5.60 -14.39 -12.35
N ASN A 103 -6.90 -14.50 -12.64
CA ASN A 103 -7.72 -13.30 -12.85
C ASN A 103 -8.16 -12.70 -11.51
N PRO A 104 -8.38 -11.37 -11.42
CA PRO A 104 -8.85 -10.74 -10.19
C PRO A 104 -10.13 -11.39 -9.62
N VAL A 105 -11.06 -11.81 -10.49
CA VAL A 105 -12.30 -12.49 -10.08
C VAL A 105 -12.01 -13.82 -9.36
N ASP A 106 -10.97 -14.55 -9.74
CA ASP A 106 -10.60 -15.82 -9.11
C ASP A 106 -10.02 -15.59 -7.69
N VAL A 107 -9.38 -14.44 -7.48
CA VAL A 107 -8.76 -14.06 -6.21
C VAL A 107 -9.77 -13.45 -5.26
N TYR A 108 -10.53 -12.46 -5.71
CA TYR A 108 -11.43 -11.65 -4.87
C TYR A 108 -12.87 -12.20 -4.83
N GLY A 109 -13.26 -13.08 -5.75
CA GLY A 109 -14.57 -13.74 -5.71
C GLY A 109 -14.83 -14.53 -4.42
N PRO A 110 -13.88 -15.37 -3.94
CA PRO A 110 -14.01 -16.06 -2.67
C PRO A 110 -14.12 -15.13 -1.45
N LEU A 111 -13.51 -13.94 -1.52
CA LEU A 111 -13.61 -12.93 -0.47
C LEU A 111 -15.06 -12.45 -0.30
N GLU A 112 -15.85 -12.35 -1.39
CA GLU A 112 -17.26 -11.97 -1.27
C GLU A 112 -18.07 -12.93 -0.38
N GLU A 113 -17.79 -14.23 -0.41
CA GLU A 113 -18.48 -15.20 0.44
C GLU A 113 -18.08 -15.03 1.91
N ILE A 114 -16.78 -14.91 2.17
CA ILE A 114 -16.23 -14.73 3.52
C ILE A 114 -16.81 -13.45 4.15
N LEU A 115 -16.85 -12.36 3.40
CA LEU A 115 -17.39 -11.08 3.88
C LEU A 115 -18.87 -11.17 4.27
N ARG A 116 -19.65 -12.09 3.70
CA ARG A 116 -21.05 -12.31 4.09
C ARG A 116 -21.19 -13.20 5.34
N GLU A 117 -20.18 -14.00 5.65
CA GLU A 117 -20.18 -14.97 6.75
C GLU A 117 -19.54 -14.40 8.01
N GLU A 118 -18.38 -13.75 7.88
CA GLU A 118 -17.62 -13.16 8.97
C GLU A 118 -18.27 -11.87 9.48
N THR A 119 -18.11 -11.62 10.78
CA THR A 119 -18.79 -10.51 11.45
C THR A 119 -17.87 -9.72 12.36
N ILE A 120 -18.09 -8.42 12.45
CA ILE A 120 -17.57 -7.55 13.50
C ILE A 120 -18.72 -7.04 14.35
N ASP A 121 -18.62 -7.20 15.68
CA ASP A 121 -19.70 -6.87 16.63
C ASP A 121 -21.08 -7.44 16.24
N GLY A 122 -21.09 -8.61 15.60
CA GLY A 122 -22.31 -9.28 15.13
C GLY A 122 -22.90 -8.72 13.83
N THR A 123 -22.23 -7.75 13.18
CA THR A 123 -22.58 -7.23 11.86
C THR A 123 -21.69 -7.87 10.80
N PRO A 124 -22.23 -8.41 9.69
CA PRO A 124 -21.42 -8.97 8.61
C PRO A 124 -20.41 -7.97 8.07
N LEU A 125 -19.16 -8.41 7.82
CA LEU A 125 -18.11 -7.54 7.28
C LEU A 125 -18.51 -6.90 5.95
N GLY A 126 -19.24 -7.64 5.12
CA GLY A 126 -19.76 -7.18 3.83
C GLY A 126 -20.78 -6.04 3.92
N ASP A 127 -21.35 -5.80 5.11
CA ASP A 127 -22.30 -4.70 5.35
C ASP A 127 -21.61 -3.44 5.88
N VAL A 128 -20.37 -3.56 6.35
CA VAL A 128 -19.55 -2.47 6.89
C VAL A 128 -18.27 -2.21 6.09
N MET A 129 -18.05 -2.97 5.01
CA MET A 129 -16.87 -2.81 4.17
C MET A 129 -16.96 -1.58 3.28
N PHE A 130 -15.83 -0.92 3.08
CA PHE A 130 -15.69 0.17 2.12
C PHE A 130 -14.24 0.33 1.68
N GLY A 131 -14.00 1.09 0.63
CA GLY A 131 -12.64 1.33 0.19
C GLY A 131 -12.49 1.87 -1.21
N GLU A 132 -11.29 1.72 -1.77
CA GLU A 132 -10.99 2.17 -3.12
C GLU A 132 -10.14 1.18 -3.91
N ILE A 133 -10.37 1.18 -5.23
CA ILE A 133 -9.52 0.51 -6.22
C ILE A 133 -8.83 1.59 -7.05
N ARG A 134 -7.50 1.54 -7.09
CA ARG A 134 -6.63 2.38 -7.92
C ARG A 134 -6.09 1.56 -9.09
N ARG A 135 -6.29 2.04 -10.32
CA ARG A 135 -5.81 1.36 -11.54
C ARG A 135 -4.66 2.14 -12.18
N TYR A 136 -3.60 1.43 -12.54
CA TYR A 136 -2.43 1.95 -13.25
C TYR A 136 -2.22 1.17 -14.55
N ARG A 137 -1.40 1.72 -15.46
CA ARG A 137 -1.00 1.05 -16.73
C ARG A 137 -2.19 0.48 -17.53
N GLY A 138 -3.31 1.20 -17.58
CA GLY A 138 -4.50 0.74 -18.27
C GLY A 138 -5.22 -0.43 -17.59
N GLY A 139 -5.05 -0.56 -16.27
CA GLY A 139 -5.65 -1.60 -15.42
C GLY A 139 -4.85 -2.90 -15.38
N GLY A 140 -3.68 -2.93 -16.05
CA GLY A 140 -2.77 -4.07 -15.91
C GLY A 140 -2.08 -4.15 -14.54
N GLU A 141 -2.19 -3.08 -13.75
CA GLU A 141 -1.75 -2.98 -12.36
C GLU A 141 -2.87 -2.32 -11.54
N VAL A 142 -3.21 -2.93 -10.42
CA VAL A 142 -4.32 -2.57 -9.54
C VAL A 142 -3.83 -2.58 -8.10
N HIS A 143 -4.16 -1.53 -7.35
CA HIS A 143 -4.02 -1.51 -5.90
C HIS A 143 -5.40 -1.25 -5.29
N MET A 144 -5.66 -1.83 -4.14
CA MET A 144 -6.97 -1.85 -3.51
C MET A 144 -6.81 -1.73 -2.01
N ASP A 145 -7.58 -0.85 -1.42
CA ASP A 145 -7.67 -0.68 0.02
C ASP A 145 -9.09 -1.05 0.43
N ILE A 146 -9.24 -2.03 1.33
CA ILE A 146 -10.52 -2.51 1.86
C ILE A 146 -10.50 -2.29 3.37
N MET A 147 -11.39 -1.45 3.89
CA MET A 147 -11.57 -1.16 5.31
C MET A 147 -12.92 -1.65 5.80
N PHE A 148 -13.04 -1.82 7.12
CA PHE A 148 -14.26 -2.22 7.78
C PHE A 148 -14.65 -1.21 8.84
N ASP A 149 -15.83 -0.61 8.71
CA ASP A 149 -16.38 0.25 9.75
C ASP A 149 -16.64 -0.59 11.01
N GLY A 150 -16.23 -0.08 12.17
CA GLY A 150 -16.18 -0.82 13.43
C GLY A 150 -14.86 -1.54 13.72
N LEU A 151 -13.99 -1.79 12.73
CA LEU A 151 -12.62 -2.28 12.98
C LEU A 151 -11.69 -1.08 13.12
N GLU A 152 -11.72 -0.46 14.30
CA GLU A 152 -11.16 0.87 14.49
C GLU A 152 -10.44 1.08 15.82
N VAL A 153 -9.44 1.94 15.79
CA VAL A 153 -8.78 2.49 16.98
C VAL A 153 -9.22 3.94 17.17
N ARG A 154 -9.75 4.27 18.36
CA ARG A 154 -10.15 5.64 18.72
C ARG A 154 -9.17 6.25 19.71
N LEU A 155 -8.41 7.24 19.25
CA LEU A 155 -7.49 7.99 20.10
C LEU A 155 -8.23 9.07 20.92
N PRO A 156 -7.86 9.29 22.19
CA PRO A 156 -8.45 10.35 23.01
C PRO A 156 -8.36 11.72 22.34
N GLY A 157 -9.47 12.47 22.35
CA GLY A 157 -9.51 13.84 21.83
C GLY A 157 -9.64 13.97 20.31
N ARG A 158 -9.75 12.87 19.56
CA ARG A 158 -10.02 12.88 18.10
C ARG A 158 -11.47 12.49 17.80
N SER A 159 -12.06 13.16 16.80
CA SER A 159 -13.41 12.85 16.28
C SER A 159 -13.42 11.57 15.45
N ASP A 160 -12.39 11.41 14.63
CA ASP A 160 -12.33 10.39 13.59
C ASP A 160 -11.39 9.24 13.98
N PRO A 161 -11.77 8.00 13.66
CA PRO A 161 -11.03 6.80 14.04
C PRO A 161 -9.82 6.54 13.13
N ILE A 162 -8.89 5.72 13.59
CA ILE A 162 -7.98 4.98 12.70
C ILE A 162 -8.72 3.70 12.29
N THR A 163 -9.17 3.61 11.04
CA THR A 163 -9.92 2.45 10.53
C THR A 163 -8.98 1.45 9.89
N MET A 164 -9.16 0.17 10.19
CA MET A 164 -8.29 -0.91 9.73
C MET A 164 -8.92 -1.77 8.64
N GLY A 165 -8.06 -2.53 7.97
CA GLY A 165 -8.46 -3.52 6.99
C GLY A 165 -7.26 -4.08 6.24
N VAL A 166 -7.42 -4.33 4.95
CA VAL A 166 -6.38 -4.89 4.08
C VAL A 166 -6.08 -4.01 2.88
N THR A 167 -4.80 -3.86 2.55
CA THR A 167 -4.38 -3.34 1.26
C THR A 167 -3.89 -4.51 0.43
N SER A 168 -4.35 -4.59 -0.80
CA SER A 168 -4.05 -5.65 -1.75
C SER A 168 -3.69 -5.05 -3.09
N GLY A 169 -2.94 -5.78 -3.89
CA GLY A 169 -2.68 -5.34 -5.25
C GLY A 169 -2.43 -6.52 -6.16
N TYR A 170 -2.67 -6.27 -7.44
CA TYR A 170 -2.68 -7.24 -8.51
C TYR A 170 -1.95 -6.64 -9.71
N ASP A 171 -1.03 -7.39 -10.32
CA ASP A 171 -0.24 -6.93 -11.46
C ASP A 171 -0.02 -8.05 -12.47
N PHE A 172 -0.35 -7.82 -13.75
CA PHE A 172 -0.04 -8.78 -14.83
C PHE A 172 1.44 -8.72 -15.27
N PHE A 173 2.19 -7.68 -14.91
CA PHE A 173 3.53 -7.39 -15.43
C PHE A 173 4.67 -7.84 -14.50
N GLY A 174 4.37 -8.30 -13.29
CA GLY A 174 5.30 -8.26 -12.16
C GLY A 174 5.80 -9.61 -11.63
N GLU A 175 6.58 -9.53 -10.54
CA GLU A 175 7.08 -10.65 -9.74
C GLU A 175 5.99 -11.37 -8.91
N HIS A 176 4.80 -10.77 -8.82
CA HIS A 176 3.67 -11.23 -8.02
C HIS A 176 2.37 -11.08 -8.82
N ALA A 177 1.46 -12.03 -8.64
CA ALA A 177 0.10 -12.02 -9.15
C ALA A 177 -0.84 -11.25 -8.23
N VAL A 178 -0.76 -11.53 -6.93
CA VAL A 178 -1.47 -10.76 -5.92
C VAL A 178 -0.60 -10.62 -4.67
N TYR A 179 -0.71 -9.48 -3.99
CA TYR A 179 -0.26 -9.34 -2.62
C TYR A 179 -1.41 -8.88 -1.72
N VAL A 180 -1.29 -9.14 -0.43
CA VAL A 180 -2.17 -8.57 0.59
C VAL A 180 -1.42 -8.41 1.90
N GLU A 181 -1.73 -7.34 2.63
CA GLU A 181 -1.21 -7.06 3.96
C GLU A 181 -2.22 -6.22 4.74
N GLY A 182 -2.16 -6.27 6.07
CA GLY A 182 -2.92 -5.41 6.94
C GLY A 182 -2.51 -3.95 6.78
N PHE A 183 -3.48 -3.06 6.84
CA PHE A 183 -3.25 -1.62 6.77
C PHE A 183 -4.31 -0.88 7.60
N ALA A 184 -4.04 0.38 7.89
CA ALA A 184 -4.98 1.27 8.53
C ALA A 184 -4.95 2.66 7.88
N GLN A 185 -6.05 3.39 7.99
CA GLN A 185 -6.14 4.79 7.60
C GLN A 185 -6.60 5.65 8.77
N ASP A 186 -5.81 6.68 9.08
CA ASP A 186 -6.15 7.66 10.09
C ASP A 186 -7.25 8.60 9.56
N GLY A 187 -8.45 8.47 10.14
CA GLY A 187 -9.63 9.28 9.86
C GLY A 187 -9.48 10.76 10.18
N TYR A 188 -8.44 11.19 10.90
CA TYR A 188 -8.19 12.59 11.28
C TYR A 188 -7.24 13.32 10.33
N CYS A 189 -6.18 12.67 9.84
CA CYS A 189 -5.21 13.26 8.89
C CYS A 189 -5.14 12.60 7.48
N SER A 190 -5.87 11.49 7.26
CA SER A 190 -5.87 10.68 6.04
C SER A 190 -4.59 9.89 5.79
N ASN A 191 -3.68 9.84 6.78
CA ASN A 191 -2.45 9.09 6.69
C ASN A 191 -2.74 7.60 6.59
N THR A 192 -1.95 6.90 5.78
CA THR A 192 -2.06 5.46 5.60
C THR A 192 -0.90 4.78 6.33
N MET A 193 -1.23 3.81 7.18
CA MET A 193 -0.30 2.89 7.82
C MET A 193 -0.38 1.57 7.06
N ARG A 194 0.73 1.08 6.53
CA ARG A 194 0.80 -0.12 5.69
C ARG A 194 1.64 -1.18 6.36
N SER A 195 1.60 -2.42 5.86
CA SER A 195 2.41 -3.53 6.37
C SER A 195 2.25 -3.74 7.88
N LEU A 196 0.99 -3.65 8.36
CA LEU A 196 0.64 -3.93 9.76
C LEU A 196 0.62 -5.44 10.05
N THR A 197 0.52 -6.27 9.01
CA THR A 197 0.72 -7.72 9.08
C THR A 197 1.84 -8.12 8.12
N ASP A 198 2.24 -9.39 8.19
CA ASP A 198 3.13 -9.97 7.17
C ASP A 198 2.51 -9.84 5.77
N LYS A 199 3.33 -9.44 4.81
CA LYS A 199 2.93 -9.29 3.41
C LYS A 199 2.87 -10.65 2.73
N GLU A 200 1.67 -11.11 2.45
CA GLU A 200 1.45 -12.34 1.71
C GLU A 200 1.50 -12.08 0.20
N VAL A 201 2.31 -12.86 -0.52
CA VAL A 201 2.54 -12.70 -1.95
C VAL A 201 2.32 -14.02 -2.68
N ILE A 202 1.44 -13.99 -3.68
CA ILE A 202 1.21 -15.09 -4.61
C ILE A 202 1.84 -14.70 -5.95
N LYS A 203 2.64 -15.59 -6.53
CA LYS A 203 3.29 -15.37 -7.83
C LYS A 203 2.43 -15.96 -8.95
N HIS A 204 2.66 -15.48 -10.18
CA HIS A 204 2.10 -16.08 -11.40
C HIS A 204 2.67 -17.46 -11.74
N VAL A 205 3.54 -18.02 -10.90
CA VAL A 205 4.17 -19.33 -11.08
C VAL A 205 3.85 -20.20 -9.87
N GLY A 206 3.38 -21.42 -10.12
CA GLY A 206 3.00 -22.38 -9.07
C GLY A 206 1.49 -22.61 -8.97
N GLY A 207 1.10 -23.66 -8.23
CA GLY A 207 -0.29 -24.07 -8.09
C GLY A 207 -1.14 -23.01 -7.39
N VAL A 208 -2.35 -22.81 -7.92
CA VAL A 208 -3.37 -21.90 -7.41
C VAL A 208 -3.71 -22.27 -5.97
N ARG A 209 -3.50 -21.33 -5.03
CA ARG A 209 -3.86 -21.48 -3.61
C ARG A 209 -5.38 -21.60 -3.47
N ASN A 210 -5.85 -22.20 -2.38
CA ASN A 210 -7.24 -22.06 -1.98
C ASN A 210 -7.44 -20.64 -1.45
N PHE A 211 -7.88 -19.73 -2.33
CA PHE A 211 -8.05 -18.30 -2.00
C PHE A 211 -9.04 -18.07 -0.86
N ARG A 212 -10.02 -18.96 -0.64
CA ARG A 212 -10.93 -18.84 0.50
C ARG A 212 -10.18 -18.94 1.83
N ILE A 213 -9.45 -20.03 2.03
CA ILE A 213 -8.66 -20.25 3.25
C ILE A 213 -7.62 -19.13 3.41
N TRP A 214 -7.00 -18.72 2.32
CA TRP A 214 -6.01 -17.64 2.34
C TRP A 214 -6.59 -16.31 2.81
N TRP A 215 -7.80 -15.93 2.36
CA TRP A 215 -8.49 -14.73 2.84
C TRP A 215 -8.92 -14.86 4.31
N GLU A 216 -9.42 -16.02 4.74
CA GLU A 216 -9.77 -16.28 6.14
C GLU A 216 -8.53 -16.10 7.05
N GLU A 217 -7.37 -16.62 6.66
CA GLU A 217 -6.09 -16.44 7.38
C GLU A 217 -5.66 -14.97 7.46
N ILE A 218 -5.82 -14.21 6.37
CA ILE A 218 -5.46 -12.78 6.33
C ILE A 218 -6.38 -11.95 7.22
N LEU A 219 -7.70 -12.15 7.14
CA LEU A 219 -8.64 -11.38 7.96
C LEU A 219 -8.45 -11.67 9.46
N ALA A 220 -8.14 -12.92 9.82
CA ALA A 220 -7.81 -13.27 11.20
C ALA A 220 -6.53 -12.57 11.70
N GLN A 221 -5.50 -12.43 10.85
CA GLN A 221 -4.30 -11.67 11.23
C GLN A 221 -4.60 -10.18 11.45
N VAL A 222 -5.44 -9.58 10.61
CA VAL A 222 -5.81 -8.16 10.75
C VAL A 222 -6.61 -7.92 12.02
N GLU A 223 -7.52 -8.81 12.39
CA GLU A 223 -8.26 -8.73 13.66
C GLU A 223 -7.31 -8.73 14.87
N LEU A 224 -6.33 -9.64 14.89
CA LEU A 224 -5.33 -9.70 15.97
C LEU A 224 -4.50 -8.41 16.07
N VAL A 225 -4.05 -7.87 14.94
CA VAL A 225 -3.28 -6.62 14.94
C VAL A 225 -4.14 -5.43 15.34
N ALA A 226 -5.44 -5.44 15.07
CA ALA A 226 -6.33 -4.37 15.48
C ALA A 226 -6.46 -4.24 16.99
N ASP A 227 -6.50 -5.37 17.69
CA ASP A 227 -6.50 -5.40 19.16
C ASP A 227 -5.18 -4.82 19.74
N ASP A 228 -4.05 -5.10 19.10
CA ASP A 228 -2.73 -4.66 19.58
C ASP A 228 -2.38 -3.22 19.17
N LEU A 229 -2.88 -2.71 18.04
CA LEU A 229 -2.49 -1.40 17.48
C LEU A 229 -2.74 -0.26 18.46
N PHE A 230 -3.85 -0.28 19.21
CA PHE A 230 -4.12 0.75 20.22
C PHE A 230 -3.03 0.80 21.30
N GLU A 231 -2.58 -0.37 21.78
CA GLU A 231 -1.55 -0.44 22.82
C GLU A 231 -0.20 0.03 22.26
N PHE A 232 0.16 -0.34 21.03
CA PHE A 232 1.38 0.20 20.39
C PHE A 232 1.36 1.72 20.26
N ILE A 233 0.23 2.29 19.84
CA ILE A 233 0.09 3.75 19.74
C ILE A 233 0.21 4.40 21.11
N ARG A 234 -0.44 3.84 22.14
CA ARG A 234 -0.36 4.38 23.50
C ARG A 234 1.08 4.32 24.03
N ASP A 235 1.76 3.19 23.86
CA ASP A 235 3.13 3.03 24.33
C ASP A 235 4.08 3.98 23.58
N ALA A 236 3.89 4.20 22.28
CA ALA A 236 4.66 5.17 21.51
C ALA A 236 4.40 6.64 21.91
N GLN A 237 3.21 6.95 22.45
CA GLN A 237 2.90 8.27 23.02
C GLN A 237 3.56 8.51 24.38
N GLU A 238 4.05 7.46 25.07
CA GLU A 238 4.73 7.58 26.35
C GLU A 238 6.26 7.75 26.21
N ILE A 239 6.79 7.62 24.99
CA ILE A 239 8.21 7.75 24.69
C ILE A 239 8.45 9.10 24.03
N ASP A 240 9.10 10.02 24.74
CA ASP A 240 9.47 11.35 24.24
C ASP A 240 10.95 11.40 23.81
N LEU A 241 11.23 12.07 22.69
CA LEU A 241 12.58 12.46 22.28
C LEU A 241 12.77 13.96 22.49
N ASP A 242 13.79 14.33 23.28
CA ASP A 242 14.20 15.73 23.48
C ASP A 242 15.23 16.17 22.43
N PHE A 243 14.74 16.79 21.37
CA PHE A 243 15.54 17.36 20.28
C PHE A 243 16.39 18.57 20.69
N SER A 244 16.26 19.09 21.92
CA SER A 244 17.18 20.08 22.47
C SER A 244 18.46 19.46 23.06
N GLU A 245 18.40 18.19 23.45
CA GLU A 245 19.53 17.42 23.96
C GLU A 245 20.19 16.54 22.88
N LEU A 246 19.45 16.20 21.84
CA LEU A 246 19.96 15.41 20.72
C LEU A 246 20.86 16.27 19.80
N PRO A 247 21.93 15.68 19.23
CA PRO A 247 22.86 16.38 18.34
C PRO A 247 22.32 16.56 16.91
N PHE A 248 21.02 16.38 16.70
CA PHE A 248 20.36 16.47 15.40
C PHE A 248 18.95 17.05 15.55
N THR A 249 18.46 17.67 14.49
CA THR A 249 17.11 18.20 14.35
C THR A 249 16.09 17.10 13.99
N VAL A 250 14.80 17.41 14.07
CA VAL A 250 13.72 16.50 13.64
C VAL A 250 13.86 16.10 12.17
N THR A 251 14.24 17.04 11.30
CA THR A 251 14.52 16.72 9.88
C THR A 251 15.70 15.77 9.73
N GLU A 252 16.79 16.02 10.47
CA GLU A 252 17.97 15.16 10.43
C GLU A 252 17.66 13.76 10.99
N PHE A 253 16.79 13.63 12.00
CA PHE A 253 16.31 12.33 12.48
C PHE A 253 15.71 11.48 11.34
N TYR A 254 14.79 12.04 10.54
CA TYR A 254 14.25 11.29 9.40
C TYR A 254 15.30 11.02 8.31
N SER A 255 16.23 11.94 8.07
CA SER A 255 17.35 11.70 7.14
C SER A 255 18.30 10.61 7.62
N LEU A 256 18.51 10.47 8.93
CA LEU A 256 19.30 9.38 9.55
C LEU A 256 18.58 8.04 9.45
N LEU A 257 17.24 8.04 9.48
CA LEU A 257 16.43 6.86 9.20
C LEU A 257 16.46 6.43 7.71
N GLY A 258 17.04 7.25 6.83
CA GLY A 258 17.18 6.95 5.40
C GLY A 258 16.11 7.56 4.51
N PHE A 259 15.30 8.50 5.03
CA PHE A 259 14.38 9.25 4.18
C PHE A 259 15.16 10.22 3.27
N PRO A 260 14.78 10.34 1.98
CA PRO A 260 15.30 11.40 1.13
C PRO A 260 14.87 12.76 1.68
N ASP A 261 15.70 13.79 1.51
CA ASP A 261 15.52 15.12 2.10
C ASP A 261 14.10 15.68 1.94
N TYR A 262 13.51 15.53 0.73
CA TYR A 262 12.17 16.05 0.46
C TYR A 262 11.06 15.36 1.28
N LEU A 263 11.25 14.13 1.73
CA LEU A 263 10.32 13.44 2.64
C LEU A 263 10.66 13.76 4.09
N ALA A 264 11.94 13.81 4.44
CA ALA A 264 12.40 14.16 5.78
C ALA A 264 11.88 15.55 6.21
N GLU A 265 11.98 16.55 5.33
CA GLU A 265 11.44 17.90 5.57
C GLU A 265 9.91 17.90 5.77
N ARG A 266 9.18 17.04 5.04
CA ARG A 266 7.72 16.95 5.14
C ARG A 266 7.28 16.23 6.41
N ALA A 267 7.99 15.19 6.77
CA ALA A 267 7.74 14.43 7.99
C ALA A 267 8.01 15.28 9.23
N ALA A 268 9.17 15.95 9.27
CA ALA A 268 9.53 16.85 10.36
C ALA A 268 8.55 18.01 10.50
N GLY A 269 8.22 18.69 9.40
CA GLY A 269 7.28 19.81 9.45
C GLY A 269 5.89 19.41 9.94
N ASP A 270 5.42 18.19 9.64
CA ASP A 270 4.16 17.68 10.16
C ASP A 270 4.25 17.25 11.63
N ALA A 271 5.31 16.53 12.02
CA ALA A 271 5.54 16.13 13.40
C ALA A 271 5.65 17.36 14.33
N GLU A 272 6.46 18.35 13.97
CA GLU A 272 6.62 19.60 14.74
C GLU A 272 5.32 20.40 14.85
N ALA A 273 4.48 20.38 13.81
CA ALA A 273 3.21 21.10 13.81
C ALA A 273 2.14 20.44 14.70
N ASN A 274 2.24 19.12 14.91
CA ASN A 274 1.28 18.36 15.69
C ASN A 274 1.77 18.02 17.11
N ALA A 275 3.07 18.20 17.39
CA ALA A 275 3.65 17.99 18.71
C ALA A 275 3.15 19.02 19.74
N ALA A 276 3.03 18.59 21.00
CA ALA A 276 2.71 19.51 22.10
C ALA A 276 3.85 20.50 22.39
N SER A 277 5.09 20.08 22.11
CA SER A 277 6.32 20.85 22.21
C SER A 277 7.15 20.64 20.95
N SER A 278 7.77 21.68 20.42
CA SER A 278 8.69 21.54 19.27
C SER A 278 10.04 20.94 19.65
N PHE A 279 10.29 20.71 20.95
CA PHE A 279 11.55 20.17 21.47
C PHE A 279 11.39 18.76 22.03
N GLU A 280 10.26 18.46 22.66
CA GLU A 280 9.92 17.13 23.17
C GLU A 280 8.80 16.60 22.29
N ILE A 281 9.12 15.61 21.45
CA ILE A 281 8.17 15.01 20.51
C ILE A 281 8.07 13.52 20.82
N ASP A 282 6.84 13.04 21.02
CA ASP A 282 6.57 11.64 21.26
C ASP A 282 6.74 10.81 19.97
N VAL A 283 7.08 9.53 20.13
CA VAL A 283 7.36 8.62 19.02
C VAL A 283 6.13 8.42 18.12
N TRP A 284 4.92 8.44 18.67
CA TRP A 284 3.70 8.39 17.86
C TRP A 284 3.57 9.62 16.95
N THR A 285 3.87 10.82 17.44
CA THR A 285 3.87 12.04 16.63
C THR A 285 4.92 11.98 15.53
N LEU A 286 6.10 11.40 15.81
CA LEU A 286 7.12 11.15 14.77
C LEU A 286 6.65 10.15 13.71
N HIS A 287 5.98 9.07 14.11
CA HIS A 287 5.33 8.10 13.22
C HIS A 287 4.08 8.67 12.51
N SER A 288 3.46 9.74 13.03
CA SER A 288 2.40 10.42 12.30
C SER A 288 2.97 11.26 11.16
N GLY A 289 4.13 11.90 11.40
CA GLY A 289 4.81 12.73 10.41
C GLY A 289 5.35 11.94 9.21
N ASP A 290 5.96 10.77 9.42
CA ASP A 290 6.47 9.96 8.31
C ASP A 290 5.36 9.33 7.46
N THR A 291 4.28 8.85 8.08
CA THR A 291 3.08 8.36 7.39
C THR A 291 2.42 9.49 6.60
N TYR A 292 2.41 10.72 7.11
CA TYR A 292 1.98 11.91 6.37
C TYR A 292 2.87 12.15 5.15
N ALA A 293 4.19 12.16 5.31
CA ALA A 293 5.14 12.37 4.22
C ALA A 293 4.97 11.31 3.12
N LEU A 294 4.86 10.03 3.50
CA LEU A 294 4.68 8.93 2.55
C LEU A 294 3.32 8.97 1.85
N THR A 295 2.25 9.27 2.58
CA THR A 295 0.89 9.31 2.02
C THR A 295 0.75 10.44 1.01
N HIS A 296 1.22 11.65 1.35
CA HIS A 296 0.90 12.86 0.61
C HIS A 296 2.01 13.32 -0.34
N PHE A 297 3.28 13.03 -0.03
CA PHE A 297 4.43 13.62 -0.75
C PHE A 297 5.30 12.61 -1.49
N PHE A 298 5.16 11.30 -1.24
CA PHE A 298 5.95 10.29 -1.95
C PHE A 298 5.77 10.38 -3.47
N GLN A 299 6.86 10.54 -4.21
CA GLN A 299 6.83 10.71 -5.67
C GLN A 299 7.05 9.42 -6.44
N GLY A 300 7.39 8.33 -5.74
CA GLY A 300 7.64 7.02 -6.32
C GLY A 300 6.38 6.26 -6.72
N LYS A 301 6.59 5.01 -7.13
CA LYS A 301 5.54 4.06 -7.49
C LYS A 301 5.14 3.26 -6.23
N GLU A 302 3.85 2.94 -6.11
CA GLU A 302 3.36 1.95 -5.13
C GLU A 302 4.06 0.59 -5.38
N GLY A 303 4.30 -0.19 -4.32
CA GLY A 303 5.08 -1.45 -4.35
C GLY A 303 6.48 -1.28 -3.74
N ALA A 304 7.46 -2.07 -4.19
CA ALA A 304 8.76 -2.26 -3.52
C ALA A 304 9.49 -0.97 -3.09
N SER A 305 9.41 0.10 -3.90
CA SER A 305 10.02 1.39 -3.53
C SER A 305 9.33 2.10 -2.37
N LEU A 306 8.02 1.93 -2.23
CA LEU A 306 7.26 2.42 -1.08
C LEU A 306 7.45 1.49 0.12
N ASP A 307 7.41 0.17 -0.11
CA ASP A 307 7.53 -0.87 0.93
C ASP A 307 8.82 -0.69 1.77
N GLN A 308 9.93 -0.29 1.12
CA GLN A 308 11.19 -0.01 1.83
C GLN A 308 11.02 1.09 2.89
N TYR A 309 10.32 2.18 2.57
CA TYR A 309 10.10 3.27 3.51
C TYR A 309 9.04 2.91 4.55
N VAL A 310 8.00 2.18 4.17
CA VAL A 310 6.98 1.69 5.10
C VAL A 310 7.61 0.83 6.21
N GLY A 311 8.57 -0.03 5.88
CA GLY A 311 9.30 -0.80 6.89
C GLY A 311 10.03 0.08 7.91
N ILE A 312 10.68 1.16 7.45
CA ILE A 312 11.36 2.12 8.32
C ILE A 312 10.37 2.85 9.23
N VAL A 313 9.21 3.26 8.68
CA VAL A 313 8.14 3.93 9.42
C VAL A 313 7.58 3.02 10.51
N ASN A 314 7.25 1.78 10.17
CA ASN A 314 6.67 0.83 11.11
C ASN A 314 7.65 0.50 12.25
N ASP A 315 8.95 0.47 12.00
CA ASP A 315 9.96 0.29 13.05
C ASP A 315 9.90 1.42 14.10
N ILE A 316 9.50 2.65 13.73
CA ILE A 316 9.33 3.75 14.69
C ILE A 316 8.23 3.39 15.69
N LEU A 317 7.10 2.88 15.20
CA LEU A 317 5.93 2.56 16.03
C LEU A 317 6.13 1.25 16.82
N PHE A 318 6.57 0.18 16.16
CA PHE A 318 6.61 -1.17 16.74
C PHE A 318 7.94 -1.51 17.42
N ASN A 319 9.01 -0.78 17.12
CA ASN A 319 10.34 -0.98 17.72
C ASN A 319 11.06 0.36 17.99
N PRO A 320 10.48 1.22 18.85
CA PRO A 320 10.99 2.57 19.09
C PRO A 320 12.45 2.57 19.59
N GLU A 321 12.80 1.66 20.51
CA GLU A 321 14.16 1.55 21.05
C GLU A 321 15.19 1.21 19.96
N GLY A 322 14.89 0.21 19.12
CA GLY A 322 15.76 -0.18 18.02
C GLY A 322 15.90 0.91 16.94
N THR A 323 14.85 1.71 16.74
CA THR A 323 14.88 2.88 15.86
C THR A 323 15.84 3.95 16.40
N ILE A 324 15.79 4.25 17.69
CA ILE A 324 16.68 5.23 18.34
C ILE A 324 18.14 4.76 18.30
N GLU A 325 18.39 3.48 18.55
CA GLU A 325 19.74 2.87 18.46
C GLU A 325 20.31 3.02 17.05
N ARG A 326 19.52 2.68 16.02
CA ARG A 326 19.91 2.82 14.61
C ARG A 326 20.29 4.24 14.22
N VAL A 327 19.51 5.24 14.66
CA VAL A 327 19.79 6.66 14.41
C VAL A 327 21.10 7.08 15.06
N SER A 328 21.34 6.60 16.30
CA SER A 328 22.57 6.88 17.03
C SER A 328 23.80 6.28 16.34
N ASP A 329 23.68 5.05 15.83
CA ASP A 329 24.74 4.36 15.10
C ASP A 329 25.06 5.06 13.76
N ASP A 330 24.06 5.44 12.96
CA ASP A 330 24.29 6.15 11.68
C ASP A 330 24.95 7.52 11.92
N LEU A 331 24.55 8.22 12.99
CA LEU A 331 25.20 9.47 13.37
C LEU A 331 26.67 9.26 13.72
N GLN A 332 26.98 8.25 14.54
CA GLN A 332 28.35 7.94 14.92
C GLN A 332 29.19 7.60 13.69
N GLU A 333 28.66 6.81 12.76
CA GLU A 333 29.34 6.48 11.50
C GLU A 333 29.64 7.74 10.67
N ARG A 334 28.68 8.69 10.57
CA ARG A 334 28.89 9.97 9.87
C ARG A 334 29.98 10.82 10.53
N VAL A 335 30.05 10.82 11.87
CA VAL A 335 31.10 11.52 12.62
C VAL A 335 32.47 10.89 12.33
N ASP A 336 32.58 9.57 12.41
CA ASP A 336 33.83 8.84 12.14
C ASP A 336 34.33 9.09 10.71
N GLN A 337 33.43 9.04 9.71
CA GLN A 337 33.78 9.37 8.32
C GLN A 337 34.25 10.81 8.14
N PHE A 338 33.71 11.75 8.89
CA PHE A 338 34.14 13.15 8.86
C PHE A 338 35.54 13.32 9.46
N GLU A 339 35.81 12.69 10.61
CA GLU A 339 37.12 12.70 11.25
C GLU A 339 38.20 12.06 10.36
N GLU A 340 37.92 10.90 9.75
CA GLU A 340 38.82 10.26 8.79
C GLU A 340 39.15 11.15 7.59
N ARG A 341 38.14 11.87 7.07
CA ARG A 341 38.33 12.78 5.94
C ARG A 341 39.13 14.02 6.35
N GLU A 342 38.94 14.52 7.56
CA GLU A 342 39.72 15.64 8.09
C GLU A 342 41.18 15.24 8.33
N ASP A 343 41.43 14.07 8.92
CA ASP A 343 42.77 13.54 9.11
C ASP A 343 43.48 13.24 7.79
N ALA A 344 42.75 12.71 6.81
CA ALA A 344 43.25 12.58 5.44
C ALA A 344 43.66 13.94 4.86
N LEU A 345 42.88 15.02 5.04
CA LEU A 345 43.25 16.34 4.57
C LEU A 345 44.43 16.94 5.34
N ARG A 346 44.52 16.72 6.65
CA ARG A 346 45.64 17.16 7.50
C ARG A 346 46.95 16.46 7.15
N GLY A 347 46.91 15.21 6.70
CA GLY A 347 48.10 14.48 6.26
C GLY A 347 48.69 14.94 4.91
N TRP A 348 47.98 15.80 4.16
CA TRP A 348 48.45 16.35 2.88
C TRP A 348 49.08 17.74 3.00
N PHE A 349 48.96 18.41 4.15
CA PHE A 349 49.62 19.68 4.47
C PHE A 349 50.80 19.46 5.43
#